data_AF-A0A212SW31-F1
#
_entry.id   AF-A0A212SW31-F1
#
_cell.length_a   1.000
_cell.length_b   1.000
_cell.length_c   1.000
_cell.angle_alpha   90.00
_cell.angle_beta   90.00
_cell.angle_gamma   90.00
#
_symmetry.space_group_name_H-M   'P 1'
#
loop_
_entity.id
_entity.type
_entity.pdbx_description
1 polymer ?
#
loop_
_entity_poly.entity_id
_entity_poly.type
_entity_poly.pdbx_seq_one_letter_code
_entity_poly.pdbx_strand_id
1 'polypeptide(L)'
;MPENTDPTPHEHAATMAYTWAQRAEDHHTKADAARARAAEQEDPRGTYAVRLLQQHEADITRHTEQASTAQSMAQMWARVATAQPT
;
A
#
# COMPACT_ATOMS: atom_id res chain seq x y z
N MET A 1 -27.04 5.15 21.74
CA MET A 1 -25.63 4.95 21.37
C MET A 1 -25.65 4.31 19.99
N PRO A 2 -24.94 4.82 18.98
CA PRO A 2 -24.84 4.07 17.73
C PRO A 2 -24.15 2.74 18.05
N GLU A 3 -24.78 1.64 17.65
CA GLU A 3 -24.22 0.30 17.80
C GLU A 3 -22.89 0.27 17.06
N ASN A 4 -21.81 -0.03 17.77
CA ASN A 4 -20.49 -0.21 17.19
C ASN A 4 -20.51 -1.58 16.50
N THR A 5 -21.03 -1.62 15.28
CA THR A 5 -21.03 -2.85 14.47
C THR A 5 -19.60 -3.09 14.04
N ASP A 6 -19.00 -4.19 14.50
CA ASP A 6 -17.67 -4.58 14.05
C ASP A 6 -17.66 -4.67 12.51
N PRO A 7 -16.61 -4.14 11.84
CA PRO A 7 -16.55 -4.16 10.39
C PRO A 7 -16.60 -5.60 9.90
N THR A 8 -17.43 -5.85 8.90
CA THR A 8 -17.51 -7.13 8.23
C THR A 8 -16.14 -7.50 7.62
N PRO A 9 -15.87 -8.80 7.36
CA PRO A 9 -14.60 -9.20 6.73
C PRO A 9 -14.30 -8.50 5.40
N HIS A 10 -15.34 -8.14 4.63
CA HIS A 10 -15.16 -7.40 3.37
C HIS A 10 -14.81 -5.92 3.61
N GLU A 11 -15.44 -5.24 4.58
CA GLU A 11 -15.12 -3.86 4.97
C GLU A 11 -13.71 -3.77 5.57
N HIS A 12 -13.33 -4.75 6.38
CA HIS A 12 -11.97 -4.84 6.94
C HIS A 12 -10.91 -5.03 5.84
N ALA A 13 -11.14 -5.96 4.91
CA ALA A 13 -10.21 -6.19 3.79
C ALA A 13 -10.11 -4.97 2.85
N ALA A 14 -11.22 -4.28 2.58
CA ALA A 14 -11.22 -3.03 1.81
C ALA A 14 -10.45 -1.91 2.52
N THR A 15 -10.61 -1.77 3.83
CA THR A 15 -9.86 -0.79 4.65
C THR A 15 -8.36 -1.09 4.65
N MET A 16 -7.97 -2.36 4.75
CA MET A 16 -6.58 -2.76 4.62
C MET A 16 -6.01 -2.45 3.23
N ALA A 17 -6.76 -2.74 2.16
CA ALA A 17 -6.34 -2.41 0.79
C ALA A 17 -6.08 -0.90 0.63
N TYR A 18 -6.98 -0.07 1.15
CA TYR A 18 -6.83 1.38 1.14
C TYR A 18 -5.60 1.82 1.94
N THR A 19 -5.38 1.27 3.13
CA THR A 19 -4.20 1.59 3.97
C THR A 19 -2.89 1.25 3.25
N TRP A 20 -2.81 0.11 2.57
CA TRP A 20 -1.62 -0.27 1.81
C TRP A 20 -1.42 0.61 0.56
N ALA A 21 -2.50 1.00 -0.12
CA ALA A 21 -2.44 1.95 -1.23
C ALA A 21 -1.90 3.31 -0.78
N GLN A 22 -2.41 3.86 0.33
CA GLN A 22 -1.91 5.12 0.91
C GLN A 22 -0.42 5.03 1.27
N ARG A 23 0.02 3.90 1.86
CA ARG A 23 1.44 3.68 2.16
C ARG A 23 2.29 3.66 0.89
N ALA A 24 1.83 3.00 -0.18
CA ALA A 24 2.53 3.04 -1.46
C ALA A 24 2.65 4.48 -2.01
N GLU A 25 1.59 5.29 -1.93
CA GLU A 25 1.61 6.72 -2.33
C GLU A 25 2.60 7.56 -1.50
N ASP A 26 2.64 7.35 -0.18
CA ASP A 26 3.63 7.99 0.70
C ASP A 26 5.06 7.64 0.29
N HIS A 27 5.31 6.38 -0.06
CA HIS A 27 6.62 5.93 -0.51
C HIS A 27 6.97 6.44 -1.91
N HIS A 28 6.00 6.63 -2.81
CA HIS A 28 6.20 7.35 -4.08
C HIS A 28 6.72 8.77 -3.83
N THR A 29 6.07 9.52 -2.95
CA THR A 29 6.48 10.90 -2.60
C THR A 29 7.91 10.93 -2.05
N LYS A 30 8.27 9.99 -1.18
CA LYS A 30 9.62 9.87 -0.61
C LYS A 30 10.66 9.44 -1.64
N ALA A 31 10.32 8.53 -2.55
CA ALA A 31 11.19 8.12 -3.65
C ALA A 31 11.50 9.30 -4.58
N ASP A 32 10.50 10.12 -4.92
CA ASP A 32 10.71 11.31 -5.75
C ASP A 32 11.61 12.35 -5.05
N ALA A 33 11.41 12.57 -3.75
CA ALA A 33 12.30 13.42 -2.96
C ALA A 33 13.73 12.87 -2.91
N ALA A 34 13.91 11.56 -2.71
CA ALA A 34 15.22 10.92 -2.72
C ALA A 34 15.88 10.99 -4.10
N ARG A 35 15.11 10.86 -5.18
CA ARG A 35 15.59 10.99 -6.57
C ARG A 35 16.07 12.41 -6.86
N ALA A 36 15.32 13.43 -6.46
CA ALA A 36 15.74 14.82 -6.59
C ALA A 36 17.05 15.08 -5.84
N ARG A 37 17.15 14.60 -4.59
CA ARG A 37 18.38 14.71 -3.78
C ARG A 37 19.58 13.96 -4.38
N ALA A 38 19.37 12.79 -4.96
CA ALA A 38 20.43 12.05 -5.63
C ALA A 38 20.91 12.79 -6.89
N ALA A 39 20.00 13.43 -7.65
CA ALA A 39 20.35 14.18 -8.85
C ALA A 39 21.15 15.46 -8.55
N GLU A 40 21.04 16.02 -7.34
CA GLU A 40 21.84 17.17 -6.88
C GLU A 40 23.31 16.81 -6.55
N GLN A 41 23.67 15.52 -6.52
CA GLN A 41 25.01 15.06 -6.13
C GLN A 41 25.92 14.82 -7.34
N GLU A 42 27.17 15.28 -7.24
CA GLU A 42 28.18 15.18 -8.29
C GLU A 42 28.61 13.72 -8.56
N ASP A 43 28.63 12.87 -7.52
CA ASP A 43 28.70 11.41 -7.64
C ASP A 43 27.60 10.76 -6.79
N PRO A 44 26.46 10.39 -7.38
CA PRO A 44 25.35 9.80 -6.64
C PRO A 44 25.57 8.33 -6.28
N ARG A 45 26.62 7.66 -6.78
CA ARG A 45 26.79 6.22 -6.56
C ARG A 45 27.12 5.93 -5.09
N GLY A 46 26.33 5.04 -4.48
CA GLY A 46 26.54 4.62 -3.08
C GLY A 46 26.15 5.65 -2.03
N THR A 47 25.59 6.80 -2.43
CA THR A 47 25.19 7.85 -1.50
C THR A 47 23.94 7.43 -0.71
N TYR A 48 23.72 8.11 0.41
CA TYR A 48 22.56 7.83 1.26
C TYR A 48 21.24 8.05 0.51
N ALA A 49 21.17 9.07 -0.35
CA ALA A 49 19.98 9.34 -1.16
C ALA A 49 19.64 8.20 -2.12
N VAL A 50 20.65 7.60 -2.78
CA VAL A 50 20.44 6.44 -3.66
C VAL A 50 20.01 5.20 -2.88
N ARG A 51 20.55 4.97 -1.68
CA ARG A 51 20.09 3.87 -0.81
C ARG A 51 18.64 4.06 -0.36
N LEU A 52 18.25 5.27 0.03
CA LEU A 52 16.87 5.60 0.37
C LEU A 52 15.93 5.44 -0.83
N LEU A 53 16.35 5.88 -2.02
CA LEU A 53 15.57 5.70 -3.25
C LEU A 53 15.27 4.21 -3.49
N GLN A 54 16.30 3.37 -3.47
CA GLN A 54 16.14 1.92 -3.65
C GLN A 54 15.24 1.30 -2.59
N GLN A 55 15.35 1.73 -1.33
CA GLN A 55 14.47 1.28 -0.26
C GLN A 55 13.02 1.68 -0.52
N HIS A 56 12.76 2.93 -0.90
CA HIS A 56 11.40 3.40 -1.19
C HIS A 56 10.80 2.72 -2.41
N GLU A 57 11.58 2.45 -3.46
CA GLU A 57 11.13 1.67 -4.64
C GLU A 57 10.74 0.23 -4.27
N ALA A 58 11.51 -0.41 -3.38
CA ALA A 58 11.17 -1.73 -2.85
C ALA A 58 9.89 -1.71 -1.99
N ASP A 59 9.73 -0.70 -1.13
CA ASP A 59 8.55 -0.55 -0.28
C ASP A 59 7.29 -0.23 -1.11
N ILE A 60 7.38 0.58 -2.17
CA ILE A 60 6.29 0.81 -3.14
C ILE A 60 5.80 -0.52 -3.69
N THR A 61 6.72 -1.33 -4.25
CA THR A 61 6.39 -2.63 -4.85
C THR A 61 5.68 -3.52 -3.85
N ARG A 62 6.24 -3.65 -2.63
CA ARG A 62 5.67 -4.48 -1.56
C ARG A 62 4.27 -4.02 -1.15
N HIS A 63 4.06 -2.71 -0.99
CA HIS A 63 2.76 -2.18 -0.55
C HIS A 63 1.70 -2.28 -1.65
N THR A 64 2.08 -2.12 -2.92
CA THR A 64 1.19 -2.37 -4.05
C THR A 64 0.75 -3.84 -4.12
N GLU A 65 1.66 -4.79 -3.91
CA GLU A 65 1.34 -6.22 -3.82
C GLU A 65 0.41 -6.55 -2.65
N GLN A 66 0.63 -5.92 -1.49
CA GLN A 66 -0.25 -6.08 -0.32
C GLN A 66 -1.63 -5.48 -0.56
N ALA A 67 -1.72 -4.33 -1.23
CA ALA A 67 -2.99 -3.71 -1.60
C ALA A 67 -3.80 -4.60 -2.56
N SER A 68 -3.17 -5.16 -3.60
CA SER A 68 -3.84 -6.05 -4.55
C SER A 68 -4.30 -7.36 -3.90
N THR A 69 -3.51 -7.91 -2.97
CA THR A 69 -3.89 -9.07 -2.16
C THR A 69 -5.11 -8.77 -1.30
N ALA A 70 -5.12 -7.63 -0.61
CA ALA A 70 -6.26 -7.21 0.22
C ALA A 70 -7.52 -6.96 -0.61
N GLN A 71 -7.42 -6.37 -1.81
CA GLN A 71 -8.55 -6.22 -2.74
C GLN A 71 -9.11 -7.58 -3.18
N SER A 72 -8.24 -8.54 -3.50
CA SER A 72 -8.65 -9.89 -3.90
C SER A 72 -9.41 -10.60 -2.76
N MET A 73 -8.95 -10.44 -1.52
CA MET A 73 -9.68 -10.94 -0.34
C MET A 73 -11.03 -10.24 -0.15
N ALA A 74 -11.10 -8.92 -0.31
CA ALA A 74 -12.35 -8.18 -0.21
C ALA A 74 -13.39 -8.68 -1.24
N GLN A 75 -12.97 -8.89 -2.48
CA GLN A 75 -13.83 -9.45 -3.53
C GLN A 75 -14.27 -10.89 -3.23
N MET A 76 -13.37 -11.73 -2.70
CA MET A 76 -13.70 -13.10 -2.29
C MET A 76 -14.78 -13.09 -1.20
N TRP A 77 -14.61 -12.27 -0.16
CA TRP A 77 -15.58 -12.15 0.93
C TRP A 77 -16.91 -11.58 0.47
N ALA A 78 -16.91 -10.61 -0.45
CA ALA A 78 -18.14 -10.08 -1.04
C ALA A 78 -18.94 -11.17 -1.79
N ARG A 79 -18.25 -12.10 -2.47
CA ARG A 79 -18.89 -13.26 -3.10
C ARG A 79 -19.47 -14.24 -2.07
N VAL A 80 -18.74 -14.52 -0.99
CA VAL A 80 -19.24 -15.39 0.10
C VAL A 80 -20.48 -14.78 0.77
N ALA A 81 -20.50 -13.48 1.00
CA ALA A 81 -21.64 -12.78 1.60
C ALA A 81 -22.91 -12.81 0.74
N THR A 82 -22.75 -12.82 -0.59
CA THR A 82 -23.87 -12.85 -1.56
C THR A 82 -24.33 -14.27 -1.91
N ALA A 83 -23.51 -15.28 -1.62
CA ALA A 83 -23.83 -16.69 -1.86
C ALA A 83 -24.70 -17.34 -0.77
N GLN A 84 -25.45 -16.55 0.03
CA GLN A 84 -26.33 -17.11 1.07
C GLN A 84 -27.31 -18.14 0.44
N PRO A 85 -27.43 -19.34 1.05
CA PRO A 85 -28.27 -20.39 0.51
C PRO A 85 -29.75 -20.00 0.59
N THR A 86 -30.43 -20.05 -0.55
CA THR A 86 -31.90 -20.07 -0.66
C THR A 86 -32.50 -21.35 -0.10
#